data_AF-A0A7Z9VCN2-F1
#
_entry.id   AF-A0A7Z9VCN2-F1
#
_cell.length_a   1.000
_cell.length_b   1.000
_cell.length_c   1.000
_cell.angle_alpha   90.00
_cell.angle_beta   90.00
_cell.angle_gamma   90.00
#
_symmetry.space_group_name_H-M   'P 1'
#
loop_
_entity.id
_entity.type
_entity.pdbx_description
1 polymer ?
#
loop_
_entity_poly.entity_id
_entity_poly.type
_entity_poly.pdbx_seq_one_letter_code
_entity_poly.pdbx_strand_id
1 'polypeptide(L)'
;MSRTEIPVVHWYPPLDPIGGLMTQRSPIFLISILTTILALAPFSGVLGADGAGLEVPGMPVPENLRNALVQGSVDSALELLDGLEQEQPDRRDDWLLFRSVILQRGERLEHAIEALKVLETSYPDSPWFYKARLTRSKILMRLERYGEAQKIIEEETSRLRSGKRIEELAKILIEVADRISKEPDPTIPDPKEPQYARARELYTQAADLVPPVSLLEESLYGLVRCSVKMQIAAAQLIAGVISSSTRRSS
;
A
#
# COMPACT_ATOMS: atom_id res chain seq x y z
N MET A 1 -36.30 31.99 36.30
CA MET A 1 -35.89 30.80 37.09
C MET A 1 -36.64 29.63 36.46
N SER A 2 -36.05 28.75 35.67
CA SER A 2 -34.96 27.83 36.01
C SER A 2 -34.15 27.44 34.75
N ARG A 3 -32.82 27.41 34.90
CA ARG A 3 -31.87 26.83 33.94
C ARG A 3 -31.94 25.31 34.05
N THR A 4 -32.18 24.61 32.96
CA THR A 4 -31.93 23.16 32.85
C THR A 4 -30.48 22.96 32.44
N GLU A 5 -29.66 22.51 33.41
CA GLU A 5 -28.28 22.12 33.21
C GLU A 5 -28.19 20.74 32.52
N ILE A 6 -27.34 20.65 31.49
CA ILE A 6 -27.01 19.41 30.79
C ILE A 6 -25.72 18.86 31.45
N PRO A 7 -25.67 17.61 31.92
CA PRO A 7 -24.45 17.08 32.52
C PRO A 7 -23.41 16.71 31.46
N VAL A 8 -22.22 17.30 31.61
CA VAL A 8 -20.99 16.97 30.86
C VAL A 8 -20.44 15.65 31.37
N VAL A 9 -20.40 14.62 30.54
CA VAL A 9 -19.76 13.34 30.87
C VAL A 9 -18.26 13.48 30.65
N HIS A 10 -17.52 13.60 31.75
CA HIS A 10 -16.07 13.69 31.80
C HIS A 10 -15.48 12.27 31.69
N TRP A 11 -14.97 11.88 30.52
CA TRP A 11 -14.20 10.64 30.35
C TRP A 11 -12.71 10.90 30.63
N TYR A 12 -12.26 10.53 31.83
CA TYR A 12 -10.84 10.28 32.13
C TYR A 12 -10.76 9.00 32.99
N PRO A 13 -10.00 7.97 32.61
CA PRO A 13 -9.69 6.88 33.51
C PRO A 13 -8.62 7.31 34.53
N PRO A 14 -8.68 6.84 35.79
CA PRO A 14 -7.70 7.19 36.82
C PRO A 14 -6.38 6.44 36.62
N LEU A 15 -5.28 7.16 36.83
CA LEU A 15 -3.94 6.60 37.02
C LEU A 15 -3.77 6.29 38.51
N ASP A 16 -3.66 5.01 38.87
CA ASP A 16 -3.20 4.63 40.20
C ASP A 16 -1.71 4.23 40.16
N PRO A 17 -0.87 4.77 41.06
CA PRO A 17 0.53 4.43 41.18
C PRO A 17 0.73 3.39 42.31
N ILE A 18 1.39 2.27 42.04
CA ILE A 18 1.95 1.43 43.11
C ILE A 18 3.35 0.95 42.69
N GLY A 19 4.37 1.58 43.27
CA GLY A 19 5.69 0.99 43.45
C GLY A 19 5.73 0.18 44.73
N GLY A 20 6.49 -0.93 44.74
CA GLY A 20 6.68 -1.73 45.96
C GLY A 20 7.36 -3.07 45.75
N LEU A 21 8.69 -3.03 45.62
CA LEU A 21 9.73 -4.00 46.01
C LEU A 21 9.42 -5.48 46.34
N MET A 22 10.41 -6.28 45.93
CA MET A 22 11.03 -7.43 46.62
C MET A 22 10.72 -8.86 46.15
N THR A 23 11.68 -9.36 45.36
CA THR A 23 12.44 -10.62 45.54
C THR A 23 11.67 -11.94 45.62
N GLN A 24 11.75 -12.74 44.55
CA GLN A 24 11.87 -14.19 44.70
C GLN A 24 12.74 -14.80 43.59
N ARG A 25 13.57 -15.75 44.01
CA ARG A 25 14.72 -16.37 43.33
C ARG A 25 14.32 -17.51 42.38
N SER A 26 14.96 -17.53 41.20
CA SER A 26 15.43 -18.70 40.41
C SER A 26 14.38 -19.69 39.83
N PRO A 27 14.70 -20.50 38.78
CA PRO A 27 15.97 -20.68 38.07
C PRO A 27 15.92 -20.45 36.55
N ILE A 28 17.14 -20.39 36.01
CA ILE A 28 17.55 -20.14 34.63
C ILE A 28 17.05 -21.25 33.70
N PHE A 29 16.11 -20.94 32.82
CA PHE A 29 15.88 -21.71 31.59
C PHE A 29 16.81 -21.18 30.50
N LEU A 30 17.91 -21.92 30.30
CA LEU A 30 18.74 -21.87 29.10
C LEU A 30 17.88 -22.23 27.88
N ILE A 31 17.41 -21.23 27.14
CA ILE A 31 16.94 -21.44 25.77
C ILE A 31 18.03 -20.90 24.85
N SER A 32 18.74 -21.85 24.22
CA SER A 32 19.70 -21.60 23.14
C SER A 32 19.13 -20.63 22.11
N ILE A 33 19.77 -19.48 21.99
CA ILE A 33 19.63 -18.60 20.84
C ILE A 33 20.43 -19.23 19.69
N LEU A 34 19.73 -19.90 18.79
CA LEU A 34 20.29 -20.36 17.52
C LEU A 34 20.21 -19.19 16.52
N THR A 35 21.29 -18.41 16.43
CA THR A 35 21.52 -17.45 15.36
C THR A 35 22.35 -18.09 14.25
N THR A 36 21.77 -18.24 13.05
CA THR A 36 22.44 -18.24 11.74
C THR A 36 21.35 -18.11 10.67
N ILE A 37 21.03 -16.91 10.19
CA ILE A 37 21.67 -16.13 9.11
C ILE A 37 21.39 -16.70 7.70
N LEU A 38 20.66 -15.89 6.93
CA LEU A 38 20.77 -15.62 5.49
C LEU A 38 20.18 -16.62 4.48
N ALA A 39 18.99 -16.26 3.98
CA ALA A 39 18.78 -16.14 2.54
C ALA A 39 17.79 -14.99 2.29
N LEU A 40 18.32 -13.77 2.24
CA LEU A 40 17.65 -12.66 1.58
C LEU A 40 17.69 -13.00 0.08
N ALA A 41 16.67 -13.70 -0.41
CA ALA A 41 16.53 -13.91 -1.84
C ALA A 41 16.47 -12.53 -2.52
N PRO A 42 17.29 -12.26 -3.54
CA PRO A 42 17.18 -11.02 -4.29
C PRO A 42 15.75 -10.95 -4.83
N PHE A 43 15.11 -9.80 -4.63
CA PHE A 43 13.93 -9.38 -5.37
C PHE A 43 14.36 -9.18 -6.83
N SER A 44 14.68 -10.27 -7.52
CA SER A 44 14.94 -10.27 -8.94
C SER A 44 13.58 -10.10 -9.60
N GLY A 45 13.31 -8.86 -10.00
CA GLY A 45 12.13 -8.50 -10.75
C GLY A 45 11.95 -9.42 -11.94
N VAL A 46 10.84 -10.14 -11.94
CA VAL A 46 10.26 -10.68 -13.17
C VAL A 46 9.10 -9.75 -13.53
N LEU A 47 9.46 -8.62 -14.13
CA LEU A 47 8.56 -7.94 -15.06
C LEU A 47 8.59 -8.74 -16.36
N GLY A 48 7.91 -9.89 -16.34
CA GLY A 48 7.56 -10.62 -17.55
C GLY A 48 6.51 -9.81 -18.28
N ALA A 49 6.93 -9.21 -19.39
CA ALA A 49 6.07 -8.61 -20.39
C ALA A 49 5.18 -9.70 -20.99
N ASP A 50 3.90 -9.69 -20.62
CA ASP A 50 2.77 -9.87 -21.54
C ASP A 50 1.45 -9.80 -20.75
N GLY A 51 0.56 -8.90 -21.18
CA GLY A 51 -0.77 -8.68 -20.63
C GLY A 51 -0.96 -7.23 -20.17
N ALA A 52 -1.60 -6.42 -21.02
CA ALA A 52 -2.07 -5.05 -20.77
C ALA A 52 -1.45 -4.43 -19.51
N GLY A 53 -0.22 -3.91 -19.65
CA GLY A 53 0.53 -3.34 -18.55
C GLY A 53 -0.37 -2.37 -17.80
N LEU A 54 -0.49 -2.53 -16.48
CA LEU A 54 -1.19 -1.56 -15.66
C LEU A 54 -0.58 -0.20 -15.98
N GLU A 55 -1.36 0.67 -16.62
CA GLU A 55 -0.93 2.02 -16.92
C GLU A 55 -0.77 2.72 -15.58
N VAL A 56 0.49 2.91 -15.17
CA VAL A 56 0.82 3.58 -13.93
C VAL A 56 0.94 5.06 -14.25
N PRO A 57 0.12 5.93 -13.63
CA PRO A 57 0.27 7.37 -13.79
C PRO A 57 1.73 7.80 -13.55
N GLY A 58 2.22 8.78 -14.30
CA GLY A 58 3.60 9.24 -14.20
C GLY A 58 4.66 8.37 -14.89
N MET A 59 4.30 7.24 -15.50
CA MET A 59 5.26 6.36 -16.17
C MET A 59 5.21 6.49 -17.71
N PRO A 60 6.36 6.42 -18.41
CA PRO A 60 7.71 6.31 -17.85
C PRO A 60 8.24 7.64 -17.32
N VAL A 61 9.03 7.58 -16.24
CA VAL A 61 9.81 8.72 -15.75
C VAL A 61 11.10 8.82 -16.55
N PRO A 62 11.48 9.96 -17.14
CA PRO A 62 12.73 10.12 -17.88
C PRO A 62 13.97 9.71 -17.08
N GLU A 63 14.94 9.07 -17.74
CA GLU A 63 16.11 8.50 -17.06
C GLU A 63 16.97 9.54 -16.34
N ASN A 64 17.22 10.68 -16.98
CA ASN A 64 17.90 11.83 -16.39
C ASN A 64 17.22 12.29 -15.09
N LEU A 65 15.88 12.40 -15.07
CA LEU A 65 15.13 12.76 -13.87
C LEU A 65 15.21 11.68 -12.79
N ARG A 66 15.09 10.38 -13.16
CA ARG A 66 15.28 9.28 -12.20
C ARG A 66 16.68 9.32 -11.57
N ASN A 67 17.71 9.55 -12.37
CA ASN A 67 19.09 9.63 -11.90
C ASN A 67 19.30 10.82 -10.97
N ALA A 68 18.77 12.00 -11.31
CA ALA A 68 18.83 13.19 -10.45
C ALA A 68 18.09 12.96 -9.12
N LEU A 69 16.94 12.30 -9.15
CA LEU A 69 16.22 11.88 -7.94
C LEU A 69 17.07 10.94 -7.08
N VAL A 70 17.76 9.97 -7.65
CA VAL A 70 18.61 9.04 -6.88
C VAL A 70 19.84 9.73 -6.30
N GLN A 71 20.45 10.63 -7.06
CA GLN A 71 21.67 11.36 -6.67
C GLN A 71 21.41 12.47 -5.64
N GLY A 72 20.16 12.90 -5.46
CA GLY A 72 19.76 13.86 -4.42
C GLY A 72 20.10 15.32 -4.72
N SER A 73 20.51 15.65 -5.94
CA SER A 73 20.70 17.05 -6.35
C SER A 73 19.35 17.72 -6.62
N VAL A 74 18.86 18.47 -5.63
CA VAL A 74 17.54 19.12 -5.67
C VAL A 74 17.45 20.13 -6.81
N ASP A 75 18.43 21.03 -6.93
CA ASP A 75 18.40 22.10 -7.94
C ASP A 75 18.49 21.54 -9.35
N SER A 76 19.42 20.62 -9.61
CA SER A 76 19.52 19.96 -10.93
C SER A 76 18.24 19.19 -11.29
N ALA A 77 17.59 18.55 -10.31
CA ALA A 77 16.34 17.85 -10.55
C ALA A 77 15.16 18.80 -10.86
N LEU A 78 15.15 20.00 -10.27
CA LEU A 78 14.16 21.03 -10.57
C LEU A 78 14.38 21.64 -11.96
N GLU A 79 15.63 21.92 -12.34
CA GLU A 79 15.96 22.41 -13.69
C GLU A 79 15.54 21.41 -14.77
N LEU A 80 15.80 20.11 -14.54
CA LEU A 80 15.33 19.05 -15.44
C LEU A 80 13.80 19.01 -15.52
N LEU A 81 13.09 19.21 -14.40
CA LEU A 81 11.63 19.27 -14.40
C LEU A 81 11.10 20.50 -15.13
N ASP A 82 11.75 21.66 -15.01
CA ASP A 82 11.36 22.87 -15.74
C ASP A 82 11.41 22.64 -17.26
N GLY A 83 12.43 21.93 -17.75
CA GLY A 83 12.52 21.49 -19.15
C GLY A 83 11.40 20.50 -19.53
N LEU A 84 11.16 19.49 -18.71
CA LEU A 84 10.11 18.49 -18.95
C LEU A 84 8.70 19.08 -18.96
N GLU A 85 8.42 20.09 -18.14
CA GLU A 85 7.14 20.81 -18.14
C GLU A 85 6.91 21.57 -19.45
N GLN A 86 7.97 22.05 -20.10
CA GLN A 86 7.90 22.73 -21.40
C GLN A 86 7.77 21.73 -22.56
N GLU A 87 8.54 20.64 -22.51
CA GLU A 87 8.56 19.61 -23.56
C GLU A 87 7.29 18.74 -23.54
N GLN A 88 6.74 18.48 -22.36
CA GLN A 88 5.61 17.58 -22.14
C GLN A 88 4.51 18.27 -21.30
N PRO A 89 3.86 19.33 -21.83
CA PRO A 89 2.85 20.08 -21.10
C PRO A 89 1.60 19.25 -20.75
N ASP A 90 1.29 18.22 -21.55
CA ASP A 90 0.17 17.31 -21.30
C ASP A 90 0.37 16.45 -20.04
N ARG A 91 1.62 16.32 -19.57
CA ARG A 91 1.99 15.55 -18.36
C ARG A 91 2.27 16.46 -17.16
N ARG A 92 1.82 17.70 -17.21
CA ARG A 92 2.18 18.69 -16.19
C ARG A 92 1.69 18.33 -14.80
N ASP A 93 0.59 17.60 -14.66
CA ASP A 93 0.12 17.09 -13.38
C ASP A 93 1.08 16.02 -12.79
N ASP A 94 1.63 15.12 -13.61
CA ASP A 94 2.73 14.23 -13.21
C ASP A 94 3.91 15.04 -12.68
N TRP A 95 4.33 16.06 -13.43
CA TRP A 95 5.50 16.89 -13.10
C TRP A 95 5.32 17.69 -11.83
N LEU A 96 4.11 18.20 -11.54
CA LEU A 96 3.80 18.85 -10.28
C LEU A 96 3.93 17.89 -9.09
N LEU A 97 3.52 16.63 -9.25
CA LEU A 97 3.73 15.63 -8.20
C LEU A 97 5.23 15.37 -7.99
N PHE A 98 6.00 15.13 -9.06
CA PHE A 98 7.46 14.92 -8.94
C PHE A 98 8.18 16.14 -8.36
N ARG A 99 7.78 17.35 -8.74
CA ARG A 99 8.29 18.62 -8.19
C ARG A 99 8.11 18.66 -6.67
N SER A 100 6.92 18.30 -6.18
CA SER A 100 6.66 18.24 -4.74
C SER A 100 7.58 17.25 -4.01
N VAL A 101 7.93 16.13 -4.63
CA VAL A 101 8.82 15.11 -4.05
C VAL A 101 10.26 15.63 -3.98
N ILE A 102 10.74 16.29 -5.03
CA ILE A 102 12.07 16.90 -5.09
C ILE A 102 12.22 18.01 -4.05
N LEU A 103 11.22 18.89 -3.98
CA LEU A 103 11.20 19.99 -3.01
C LEU A 103 11.18 19.49 -1.56
N GLN A 104 10.43 18.42 -1.27
CA GLN A 104 10.44 17.79 0.06
C GLN A 104 11.81 17.24 0.44
N ARG A 105 12.57 16.66 -0.50
CA ARG A 105 13.93 16.16 -0.24
C ARG A 105 14.92 17.29 0.03
N GLY A 106 14.70 18.46 -0.55
CA GLY A 106 15.48 19.66 -0.29
C GLY A 106 15.01 20.48 0.91
N GLU A 107 14.08 19.96 1.72
CA GLU A 107 13.45 20.70 2.84
C GLU A 107 12.79 22.04 2.41
N ARG A 108 12.46 22.18 1.13
CA ARG A 108 11.74 23.35 0.57
C ARG A 108 10.23 23.13 0.70
N LEU A 109 9.77 22.95 1.93
CA LEU A 109 8.43 22.42 2.24
C LEU A 109 7.29 23.34 1.80
N GLU A 110 7.44 24.67 1.90
CA GLU A 110 6.41 25.62 1.44
C GLU A 110 6.22 25.57 -0.08
N HIS A 111 7.31 25.56 -0.86
CA HIS A 111 7.23 25.39 -2.30
C HIS A 111 6.63 24.03 -2.70
N ALA A 112 6.89 22.97 -1.92
CA ALA A 112 6.25 21.68 -2.14
C ALA A 112 4.73 21.75 -1.93
N ILE A 113 4.27 22.48 -0.90
CA ILE A 113 2.85 22.75 -0.67
C ILE A 113 2.24 23.51 -1.86
N GLU A 114 2.94 24.51 -2.39
CA GLU A 114 2.47 25.29 -3.56
C GLU A 114 2.30 24.41 -4.80
N ALA A 115 3.29 23.58 -5.14
CA ALA A 115 3.20 22.66 -6.27
C ALA A 115 1.99 21.70 -6.13
N LEU A 116 1.76 21.18 -4.94
CA LEU A 116 0.61 20.31 -4.65
C LEU A 116 -0.72 21.07 -4.74
N LYS A 117 -0.78 22.33 -4.28
CA LYS A 117 -1.97 23.17 -4.44
C LYS A 117 -2.28 23.42 -5.92
N VAL A 118 -1.27 23.72 -6.73
CA VAL A 118 -1.45 23.90 -8.18
C VAL A 118 -1.99 22.63 -8.82
N LEU A 119 -1.49 21.45 -8.43
CA LEU A 119 -2.01 20.16 -8.90
C LEU A 119 -3.49 20.02 -8.53
N GLU A 120 -3.83 20.24 -7.26
CA GLU A 120 -5.20 20.14 -6.75
C GLU A 120 -6.17 21.10 -7.46
N THR A 121 -5.78 22.36 -7.70
CA THR A 121 -6.69 23.35 -8.26
C THR A 121 -6.81 23.28 -9.77
N SER A 122 -5.71 22.94 -10.45
CA SER A 122 -5.63 23.00 -11.92
C SER A 122 -5.95 21.67 -12.59
N TYR A 123 -5.80 20.55 -11.87
CA TYR A 123 -6.00 19.20 -12.38
C TYR A 123 -6.87 18.37 -11.44
N PRO A 124 -8.16 18.74 -11.25
CA PRO A 124 -9.08 18.02 -10.35
C PRO A 124 -9.33 16.57 -10.76
N ASP A 125 -9.19 16.26 -12.05
CA ASP A 125 -9.36 14.91 -12.61
C ASP A 125 -8.03 14.12 -12.67
N SER A 126 -6.92 14.70 -12.21
CA SER A 126 -5.63 14.03 -12.21
C SER A 126 -5.69 12.74 -11.38
N PRO A 127 -5.08 11.63 -11.85
CA PRO A 127 -4.92 10.43 -11.02
C PRO A 127 -4.14 10.69 -9.72
N TRP A 128 -3.41 11.81 -9.65
CA TRP A 128 -2.64 12.22 -8.48
C TRP A 128 -3.40 13.08 -7.48
N PHE A 129 -4.62 13.54 -7.80
CA PHE A 129 -5.35 14.51 -6.99
C PHE A 129 -5.40 14.14 -5.50
N TYR A 130 -5.91 12.95 -5.16
CA TYR A 130 -6.01 12.52 -3.76
C TYR A 130 -4.65 12.26 -3.11
N LYS A 131 -3.67 11.79 -3.88
CA LYS A 131 -2.30 11.60 -3.39
C LYS A 131 -1.66 12.95 -3.06
N ALA A 132 -1.90 13.98 -3.88
CA ALA A 132 -1.40 15.32 -3.67
C ALA A 132 -1.95 15.91 -2.36
N ARG A 133 -3.27 15.80 -2.14
CA ARG A 133 -3.93 16.23 -0.91
C ARG A 133 -3.35 15.59 0.35
N LEU A 134 -3.25 14.26 0.35
CA LEU A 134 -2.68 13.52 1.50
C LEU A 134 -1.18 13.77 1.68
N THR A 135 -0.45 14.09 0.62
CA THR A 135 0.96 14.48 0.73
C THR A 135 1.07 15.87 1.33
N ARG A 136 0.23 16.81 0.90
CA ARG A 136 0.17 18.17 1.44
C ARG A 136 -0.17 18.18 2.92
N SER A 137 -1.12 17.35 3.38
CA SER A 137 -1.43 17.25 4.81
C SER A 137 -0.23 16.77 5.63
N LYS A 138 0.54 15.79 5.14
CA LYS A 138 1.78 15.34 5.80
C LYS A 138 2.84 16.44 5.88
N ILE A 139 3.01 17.25 4.83
CA ILE A 139 3.95 18.38 4.85
C ILE A 139 3.47 19.43 5.85
N LEU A 140 2.16 19.75 5.86
CA LEU A 140 1.57 20.68 6.82
C LEU A 140 1.79 20.22 8.27
N MET A 141 1.68 18.92 8.55
CA MET A 141 2.02 18.36 9.87
C MET A 141 3.49 18.57 10.23
N ARG A 142 4.42 18.37 9.28
CA ARG A 142 5.86 18.62 9.49
C ARG A 142 6.17 20.08 9.80
N LEU A 143 5.37 20.99 9.27
CA LEU A 143 5.44 22.43 9.53
C LEU A 143 4.59 22.88 10.73
N GLU A 144 4.05 21.95 11.51
CA GLU A 144 3.20 22.22 12.68
C GLU A 144 1.91 23.00 12.36
N ARG A 145 1.50 23.03 11.08
CA ARG A 145 0.25 23.66 10.59
C ARG A 145 -0.92 22.69 10.75
N TYR A 146 -1.14 22.24 11.99
CA TYR A 146 -2.05 21.14 12.31
C TYR A 146 -3.50 21.42 11.91
N GLY A 147 -3.99 22.66 12.04
CA GLY A 147 -5.36 23.00 11.66
C GLY A 147 -5.64 22.80 10.17
N GLU A 148 -4.69 23.17 9.30
CA GLU A 148 -4.80 22.95 7.86
C GLU A 148 -4.66 21.46 7.51
N ALA A 149 -3.75 20.75 8.18
CA ALA A 149 -3.57 19.31 7.98
C ALA A 149 -4.83 18.52 8.39
N GLN A 150 -5.39 18.84 9.56
CA GLN A 150 -6.58 18.20 10.11
C GLN A 150 -7.76 18.32 9.15
N LYS A 151 -8.02 19.53 8.62
CA LYS A 151 -9.09 19.75 7.65
C LYS A 151 -8.97 18.79 6.45
N ILE A 152 -7.78 18.64 5.88
CA ILE A 152 -7.56 17.73 4.74
C ILE A 152 -7.78 16.27 5.17
N ILE A 153 -7.25 15.88 6.32
CA ILE A 153 -7.34 14.50 6.81
C ILE A 153 -8.80 14.12 7.10
N GLU A 154 -9.60 15.01 7.68
CA GLU A 154 -11.02 14.79 7.96
C GLU A 154 -11.82 14.61 6.66
N GLU A 155 -11.61 15.47 5.68
CA GLU A 155 -12.25 15.39 4.37
C GLU A 155 -11.89 14.09 3.64
N GLU A 156 -10.60 13.73 3.59
CA GLU A 156 -10.13 12.50 2.92
C GLU A 156 -10.55 11.24 3.67
N THR A 157 -10.56 11.25 5.01
CA THR A 157 -11.04 10.11 5.81
C THR A 157 -12.52 9.87 5.58
N SER A 158 -13.32 10.95 5.55
CA SER A 158 -14.75 10.86 5.27
C SER A 158 -15.02 10.29 3.88
N ARG A 159 -14.25 10.72 2.87
CA ARG A 159 -14.33 10.17 1.51
C ARG A 159 -13.94 8.70 1.47
N LEU A 160 -12.81 8.32 2.08
CA LEU A 160 -12.30 6.94 2.08
C LEU A 160 -13.25 5.95 2.78
N ARG A 161 -13.97 6.42 3.80
CA ARG A 161 -14.99 5.63 4.53
C ARG A 161 -16.38 5.68 3.88
N SER A 162 -16.55 6.41 2.79
CA SER A 162 -17.83 6.43 2.08
C SER A 162 -18.14 5.06 1.49
N GLY A 163 -19.41 4.67 1.49
CA GLY A 163 -19.85 3.38 0.92
C GLY A 163 -19.42 3.20 -0.53
N LYS A 164 -19.53 4.27 -1.34
CA LYS A 164 -19.06 4.27 -2.74
C LYS A 164 -17.57 3.94 -2.84
N ARG A 165 -16.73 4.56 -2.01
CA ARG A 165 -15.28 4.33 -2.08
C ARG A 165 -14.89 2.95 -1.56
N ILE A 166 -15.55 2.46 -0.52
CA ILE A 166 -15.40 1.10 -0.01
C ILE A 166 -15.72 0.09 -1.13
N GLU A 167 -16.84 0.29 -1.82
CA GLU A 167 -17.26 -0.57 -2.94
C GLU A 167 -16.24 -0.56 -4.09
N GLU A 168 -15.77 0.62 -4.50
CA GLU A 168 -14.73 0.75 -5.53
C GLU A 168 -13.42 0.02 -5.15
N LEU A 169 -12.97 0.18 -3.90
CA LEU A 169 -11.74 -0.46 -3.43
C LEU A 169 -11.88 -1.99 -3.37
N ALA A 170 -13.02 -2.49 -2.90
CA ALA A 170 -13.29 -3.93 -2.88
C ALA A 170 -13.28 -4.51 -4.30
N LYS A 171 -13.92 -3.85 -5.28
CA LYS A 171 -13.89 -4.27 -6.70
C LYS A 171 -12.48 -4.38 -7.24
N ILE A 172 -11.63 -3.39 -6.99
CA ILE A 172 -10.23 -3.40 -7.46
C ILE A 172 -9.46 -4.58 -6.83
N LEU A 173 -9.63 -4.82 -5.52
CA LEU A 173 -8.96 -5.92 -4.83
C LEU A 173 -9.39 -7.29 -5.37
N ILE A 174 -10.70 -7.47 -5.57
CA ILE A 174 -11.28 -8.69 -6.17
C ILE A 174 -10.74 -8.89 -7.59
N GLU A 175 -10.77 -7.86 -8.44
CA GLU A 175 -10.30 -7.97 -9.83
C GLU A 175 -8.83 -8.40 -9.91
N VAL A 176 -7.97 -7.81 -9.07
CA VAL A 176 -6.55 -8.20 -9.01
C VAL A 176 -6.41 -9.62 -8.47
N ALA A 177 -7.18 -10.01 -7.45
CA ALA A 177 -7.17 -11.34 -6.88
C ALA A 177 -7.59 -12.41 -7.91
N ASP A 178 -8.64 -12.17 -8.68
CA ASP A 178 -9.10 -13.05 -9.76
C ASP A 178 -8.04 -13.19 -10.85
N ARG A 179 -7.44 -12.07 -11.27
CA ARG A 179 -6.41 -12.07 -12.30
C ARG A 179 -5.21 -12.93 -11.91
N ILE A 180 -4.73 -12.81 -10.67
CA ILE A 180 -3.54 -13.54 -10.23
C ILE A 180 -3.83 -14.98 -9.78
N SER A 181 -5.08 -15.33 -9.49
CA SER A 181 -5.51 -16.70 -9.15
C SER A 181 -6.06 -17.50 -10.33
N LYS A 182 -6.11 -16.90 -11.52
CA LYS A 182 -6.60 -17.56 -12.73
C LYS A 182 -5.78 -18.82 -13.04
N GLU A 183 -6.47 -19.90 -13.37
CA GLU A 183 -5.83 -21.16 -13.72
C GLU A 183 -5.00 -21.01 -15.01
N PRO A 184 -3.86 -21.71 -15.12
CA PRO A 184 -2.98 -21.61 -16.28
C PRO A 184 -3.70 -22.14 -17.52
N ASP A 185 -3.63 -21.40 -18.62
CA ASP A 185 -4.14 -21.88 -19.91
C ASP A 185 -3.15 -22.92 -20.47
N PRO A 186 -3.56 -24.18 -20.68
CA PRO A 186 -2.67 -25.24 -21.17
C PRO A 186 -2.17 -25.00 -22.61
N THR A 187 -2.76 -24.04 -23.33
CA THR A 187 -2.36 -23.69 -24.70
C THR A 187 -1.19 -22.71 -24.75
N ILE A 188 -0.86 -22.04 -23.63
CA ILE A 188 0.23 -21.08 -23.54
C ILE A 188 1.53 -21.82 -23.15
N PRO A 189 2.63 -21.68 -23.89
CA PRO A 189 3.94 -22.20 -23.48
C PRO A 189 4.39 -21.56 -22.17
N ASP A 190 4.77 -22.38 -21.19
CA ASP A 190 5.18 -21.97 -19.84
C ASP A 190 4.17 -21.04 -19.15
N PRO A 191 2.94 -21.52 -18.89
CA PRO A 191 1.88 -20.66 -18.41
C PRO A 191 2.16 -20.28 -16.95
N LYS A 192 1.97 -18.99 -16.65
CA LYS A 192 2.28 -18.43 -15.33
C LYS A 192 1.50 -19.17 -14.23
N GLU A 193 2.22 -19.61 -13.20
CA GLU A 193 1.59 -20.28 -12.07
C GLU A 193 0.63 -19.35 -11.29
N PRO A 194 -0.53 -19.85 -10.84
CA PRO A 194 -1.49 -19.03 -10.11
C PRO A 194 -0.96 -18.69 -8.71
N GLN A 195 -1.10 -17.43 -8.31
CA GLN A 195 -0.65 -16.93 -7.02
C GLN A 195 -1.78 -17.03 -5.97
N TYR A 196 -2.24 -18.25 -5.68
CA TYR A 196 -3.40 -18.47 -4.78
C TYR A 196 -3.22 -17.87 -3.38
N ALA A 197 -2.00 -17.94 -2.81
CA ALA A 197 -1.74 -17.37 -1.48
C ALA A 197 -1.96 -15.85 -1.47
N ARG A 198 -1.39 -15.15 -2.46
CA ARG A 198 -1.53 -13.69 -2.60
C ARG A 198 -2.97 -13.30 -2.95
N ALA A 199 -3.65 -14.06 -3.80
CA ALA A 199 -5.06 -13.82 -4.11
C ALA A 199 -5.93 -13.95 -2.86
N ARG A 200 -5.69 -14.96 -2.02
CA ARG A 200 -6.40 -15.13 -0.75
C ARG A 200 -6.26 -13.90 0.14
N GLU A 201 -5.06 -13.35 0.27
CA GLU A 201 -4.81 -12.13 1.05
C GLU A 201 -5.61 -10.93 0.50
N LEU A 202 -5.66 -10.76 -0.82
CA LEU A 202 -6.44 -9.70 -1.45
C LEU A 202 -7.95 -9.86 -1.21
N TYR A 203 -8.47 -11.09 -1.27
CA TYR A 203 -9.87 -11.36 -0.93
C TYR A 203 -10.17 -11.09 0.55
N THR A 204 -9.27 -11.45 1.47
CA THR A 204 -9.40 -11.09 2.89
C THR A 204 -9.46 -9.57 3.06
N GLN A 205 -8.54 -8.84 2.42
CA GLN A 205 -8.55 -7.37 2.46
C GLN A 205 -9.85 -6.78 1.90
N ALA A 206 -10.39 -7.35 0.81
CA ALA A 206 -11.66 -6.90 0.23
C ALA A 206 -12.84 -7.12 1.20
N ALA A 207 -12.88 -8.27 1.88
CA ALA A 207 -13.90 -8.58 2.88
C ALA A 207 -13.81 -7.67 4.13
N ASP A 208 -12.59 -7.37 4.59
CA ASP A 208 -12.33 -6.53 5.76
C ASP A 208 -12.77 -5.07 5.56
N LEU A 209 -12.94 -4.62 4.32
CA LEU A 209 -13.52 -3.30 4.01
C LEU A 209 -15.02 -3.22 4.34
N VAL A 210 -15.67 -4.35 4.64
CA VAL A 210 -17.12 -4.47 4.83
C VAL A 210 -17.90 -3.87 3.64
N PRO A 211 -17.68 -4.40 2.42
CA PRO A 211 -18.36 -3.89 1.22
C PRO A 211 -19.83 -4.31 1.18
N PRO A 212 -20.62 -3.82 0.21
CA PRO A 212 -21.98 -4.33 -0.03
C PRO A 212 -22.01 -5.86 -0.15
N VAL A 213 -23.13 -6.46 0.27
CA VAL A 213 -23.27 -7.92 0.45
C VAL A 213 -22.80 -8.72 -0.76
N SER A 214 -23.11 -8.28 -1.98
CA SER A 214 -22.70 -8.97 -3.22
C SER A 214 -21.17 -9.11 -3.34
N LEU A 215 -20.42 -8.05 -3.05
CA LEU A 215 -18.96 -8.07 -3.11
C LEU A 215 -18.34 -8.82 -1.93
N LEU A 216 -19.02 -8.80 -0.76
CA LEU A 216 -18.60 -9.59 0.40
C LEU A 216 -18.70 -11.09 0.09
N GLU A 217 -19.82 -11.53 -0.48
CA GLU A 217 -20.02 -12.91 -0.92
C GLU A 217 -18.97 -13.34 -1.94
N GLU A 218 -18.69 -12.50 -2.94
CA GLU A 218 -17.66 -12.74 -3.95
C GLU A 218 -16.26 -12.87 -3.32
N SER A 219 -15.94 -11.99 -2.37
CA SER A 219 -14.66 -12.03 -1.65
C SER A 219 -14.50 -13.31 -0.83
N LEU A 220 -15.54 -13.69 -0.08
CA LEU A 220 -15.53 -14.91 0.74
C LEU A 220 -15.44 -16.17 -0.12
N TYR A 221 -16.16 -16.19 -1.25
CA TYR A 221 -16.07 -17.28 -2.21
C TYR A 221 -14.65 -17.42 -2.77
N GLY A 222 -14.04 -16.31 -3.22
CA GLY A 222 -12.66 -16.26 -3.72
C GLY A 222 -11.64 -16.73 -2.68
N LEU A 223 -11.80 -16.33 -1.42
CA LEU A 223 -10.97 -16.76 -0.29
C LEU A 223 -11.03 -18.28 -0.10
N VAL A 224 -12.23 -18.87 -0.06
CA VAL A 224 -12.42 -20.32 0.11
C VAL A 224 -11.82 -21.07 -1.09
N ARG A 225 -12.13 -20.64 -2.31
CA ARG A 225 -11.60 -21.22 -3.56
C ARG A 225 -10.06 -21.29 -3.53
N CYS A 226 -9.40 -20.18 -3.22
CA CYS A 226 -7.94 -20.13 -3.16
C CYS A 226 -7.38 -21.02 -2.05
N SER A 227 -8.04 -21.07 -0.89
CA SER A 227 -7.63 -21.92 0.23
C SER A 227 -7.64 -23.40 -0.13
N VAL A 228 -8.69 -23.87 -0.81
CA VAL A 228 -8.79 -25.26 -1.28
C VAL A 228 -7.71 -25.56 -2.32
N LYS A 229 -7.47 -24.68 -3.28
CA LYS A 229 -6.42 -24.87 -4.31
C LYS A 229 -5.04 -24.98 -3.70
N MET A 230 -4.73 -24.19 -2.67
CA MET A 230 -3.48 -24.29 -1.91
C MET A 230 -3.33 -25.65 -1.22
N GLN A 231 -4.39 -26.17 -0.59
CA GLN A 231 -4.36 -27.49 0.06
C GLN A 231 -4.15 -28.62 -0.95
N ILE A 232 -4.82 -28.58 -2.09
CA ILE A 232 -4.66 -29.57 -3.16
C ILE A 232 -3.23 -29.55 -3.72
N ALA A 233 -2.70 -28.36 -4.01
CA ALA A 233 -1.32 -28.21 -4.50
C ALA A 233 -0.30 -28.76 -3.50
N ALA A 234 -0.48 -28.48 -2.20
CA ALA A 234 0.38 -29.03 -1.15
C ALA A 234 0.30 -30.58 -1.08
N ALA A 235 -0.90 -31.15 -1.18
CA ALA A 235 -1.08 -32.61 -1.17
C ALA A 235 -0.42 -33.29 -2.39
N GLN A 236 -0.51 -32.69 -3.58
CA GLN A 236 0.11 -33.19 -4.80
C GLN A 236 1.64 -33.17 -4.73
N LEU A 237 2.22 -32.10 -4.18
CA LEU A 237 3.67 -32.02 -3.96
C LEU A 237 4.17 -33.12 -3.01
N ILE A 238 3.47 -33.36 -1.91
CA ILE A 238 3.81 -34.43 -0.95
C ILE A 238 3.76 -35.81 -1.63
N ALA A 239 2.68 -36.10 -2.38
CA ALA A 239 2.54 -37.36 -3.11
C ALA A 239 3.64 -37.55 -4.18
N GLY A 240 4.00 -36.49 -4.90
CA GLY A 240 5.07 -36.49 -5.89
C GLY A 240 6.45 -36.79 -5.30
N VAL A 241 6.78 -36.20 -4.15
CA VAL A 241 8.04 -36.47 -3.43
C VAL A 241 8.11 -37.92 -2.95
N ILE A 242 7.01 -38.46 -2.40
CA ILE A 242 6.95 -39.87 -1.96
C ILE A 242 7.18 -40.80 -3.16
N SER A 243 6.47 -40.61 -4.28
CA SER A 243 6.59 -41.48 -5.46
C SER A 243 7.97 -41.45 -6.14
N SER A 244 8.67 -40.30 -6.13
CA SER A 244 10.00 -40.16 -6.72
C SER A 244 11.12 -40.73 -5.84
N SER A 245 10.93 -40.77 -4.51
CA SER A 245 11.86 -41.41 -3.58
C SER A 245 11.85 -42.94 -3.68
N THR A 246 10.66 -43.56 -3.83
CA THR A 246 10.51 -45.02 -3.96
C THR A 246 11.13 -45.55 -5.26
N ARG A 247 11.09 -44.75 -6.34
CA ARG A 247 11.66 -45.13 -7.64
C ARG A 247 13.19 -45.01 -7.71
N ARG A 248 13.83 -44.35 -6.74
CA ARG A 248 15.30 -44.15 -6.70
C ARG A 248 16.03 -45.21 -5.86
N SER A 249 15.31 -46.07 -5.15
CA SER A 249 15.82 -47.14 -4.29
C SER A 249 15.64 -48.56 -4.88
N SER A 250 15.34 -48.66 -6.18
CA SER A 250 15.25 -49.91 -6.95
C SER A 250 16.35 -49.95 -8.00
#